data_AF-A0A553P4Y4-F1
#
_entry.id   AF-A0A553P4Y4-F1
#
_cell.length_a   1.000
_cell.length_b   1.000
_cell.length_c   1.000
_cell.angle_alpha   90.00
_cell.angle_beta   90.00
_cell.angle_gamma   90.00
#
_symmetry.space_group_name_H-M   'P 1'
#
loop_
_entity.id
_entity.type
_entity.pdbx_description
1 polymer ?
#
loop_
_entity_poly.entity_id
_entity_poly.type
_entity_poly.pdbx_seq_one_letter_code
_entity_poly.pdbx_strand_id
1 'polypeptide(L)'
;MNRLANLVFGSNTAKLHPLGECWYEGRCYYINCSTWNGPPNLTVPIYGYAMPLILAVTFLSNILIIIVLSKKHMRSPTNLVLMSMAISDLLTVIFPAPWYFYIYTLGNVEPITNRETGYAYEAMLENMPQIFHTASIWLTLCLAVQRYIYVCHAPIARTWCTMVKTRKAIAWIFVLAFLHQTTRFFDKKFEDMTIEYPICSGEFINICKVSFADWVVYDVSMDWYFITFWW
;
A
#
# COMPACT_ATOMS: atom_id res chain seq x y z
N MET A 1 -45.26 29.14 -2.57
CA MET A 1 -44.24 28.32 -1.88
C MET A 1 -43.12 27.78 -2.78
N ASN A 2 -43.19 27.89 -4.12
CA ASN A 2 -42.13 27.38 -5.03
C ASN A 2 -41.10 28.42 -5.52
N ARG A 3 -41.02 29.62 -4.91
CA ARG A 3 -40.01 30.65 -5.27
C ARG A 3 -38.95 30.91 -4.20
N LEU A 4 -39.11 30.40 -2.98
CA LEU A 4 -38.13 30.55 -1.90
C LEU A 4 -37.15 29.36 -1.81
N ALA A 5 -37.51 28.18 -2.34
CA ALA A 5 -36.58 27.05 -2.44
C ALA A 5 -35.42 27.33 -3.41
N ASN A 6 -35.68 28.04 -4.51
CA ASN A 6 -34.64 28.34 -5.52
C ASN A 6 -33.68 29.48 -5.12
N LEU A 7 -33.95 30.20 -4.03
CA LEU A 7 -33.11 31.32 -3.58
C LEU A 7 -32.12 30.94 -2.47
N VAL A 8 -32.29 29.80 -1.80
CA VAL A 8 -31.31 29.29 -0.83
C VAL A 8 -30.25 28.40 -1.51
N PHE A 9 -30.60 27.74 -2.62
CA PHE A 9 -29.67 26.91 -3.40
C PHE A 9 -28.93 27.67 -4.52
N GLY A 10 -29.23 28.95 -4.73
CA GLY A 10 -28.79 29.71 -5.91
C GLY A 10 -27.39 30.34 -5.88
N SER A 11 -26.56 30.06 -4.86
CA SER A 11 -25.24 30.74 -4.71
C SER A 11 -24.03 29.81 -4.46
N ASN A 12 -24.20 28.49 -4.38
CA ASN A 12 -23.12 27.56 -3.98
C ASN A 12 -22.80 26.45 -5.00
N THR A 13 -23.40 26.45 -6.19
CA THR A 13 -23.19 25.40 -7.20
C THR A 13 -21.76 25.38 -7.78
N ALA A 14 -21.02 26.50 -7.72
CA ALA A 14 -19.61 26.55 -8.09
C ALA A 14 -18.66 25.85 -7.08
N LYS A 15 -19.20 25.34 -5.96
CA LYS A 15 -18.47 24.62 -4.92
C LYS A 15 -19.07 23.26 -4.61
N LEU A 16 -19.85 22.65 -5.50
CA LEU A 16 -20.37 21.30 -5.26
C LEU A 16 -19.45 20.28 -5.94
N HIS A 17 -18.64 19.54 -5.16
CA HIS A 17 -17.82 18.48 -5.73
C HIS A 17 -18.73 17.37 -6.31
N PRO A 18 -18.37 16.72 -7.45
CA PRO A 18 -19.23 15.72 -8.10
C PRO A 18 -19.57 14.51 -7.20
N LEU A 19 -18.74 14.24 -6.20
CA LEU A 19 -18.98 13.18 -5.21
C LEU A 19 -19.92 13.58 -4.05
N GLY A 20 -20.37 14.84 -4.00
CA GLY A 20 -21.30 15.33 -2.98
C GLY A 20 -20.70 15.44 -1.58
N GLU A 21 -21.53 15.26 -0.55
CA GLU A 21 -21.18 15.48 0.86
C GLU A 21 -20.05 14.58 1.36
N CYS A 22 -19.98 13.32 0.90
CA CYS A 22 -18.96 12.37 1.37
C CYS A 22 -17.52 12.82 1.07
N TRP A 23 -17.33 13.67 0.05
CA TRP A 23 -16.02 14.25 -0.27
C TRP A 23 -15.60 15.29 0.77
N TYR A 24 -16.53 16.15 1.17
CA TYR A 24 -16.26 17.20 2.15
C TYR A 24 -16.02 16.67 3.56
N GLU A 25 -16.63 15.54 3.88
CA GLU A 25 -16.41 14.82 5.14
C GLU A 25 -15.16 13.92 5.11
N GLY A 26 -14.45 13.84 3.98
CA GLY A 26 -13.27 12.96 3.84
C GLY A 26 -13.60 11.46 3.79
N ARG A 27 -14.87 11.10 3.55
CA ARG A 27 -15.35 9.71 3.56
C ARG A 27 -15.24 9.00 2.21
N CYS A 28 -15.08 9.76 1.14
CA CYS A 28 -14.95 9.22 -0.21
C CYS A 28 -14.00 10.06 -1.07
N TYR A 29 -13.40 9.42 -2.06
CA TYR A 29 -12.56 10.06 -3.06
C TYR A 29 -12.60 9.26 -4.37
N TYR A 30 -11.96 9.76 -5.42
CA TYR A 30 -11.71 8.99 -6.64
C TYR A 30 -10.22 9.00 -6.93
N ILE A 31 -9.71 7.94 -7.55
CA ILE A 31 -8.27 7.80 -7.80
C ILE A 31 -7.90 8.55 -9.07
N ASN A 32 -7.28 9.72 -8.89
CA ASN A 32 -6.66 10.48 -9.97
C ASN A 32 -5.15 10.22 -10.00
N CYS A 33 -4.68 9.46 -10.98
CA CYS A 33 -3.27 9.06 -11.10
C CYS A 33 -2.29 10.24 -11.19
N SER A 34 -2.74 11.40 -11.69
CA SER A 34 -1.91 12.61 -11.80
C SER A 34 -1.68 13.33 -10.46
N THR A 35 -2.65 13.25 -9.54
CA THR A 35 -2.64 14.02 -8.28
C THR A 35 -2.68 13.16 -7.02
N TRP A 36 -2.77 11.83 -7.16
CA TRP A 36 -2.90 10.88 -6.05
C TRP A 36 -1.85 11.09 -4.96
N ASN A 37 -0.58 11.23 -5.38
CA ASN A 37 0.56 11.41 -4.48
C ASN A 37 0.91 12.89 -4.19
N GLY A 38 0.07 13.83 -4.62
CA GLY A 38 0.29 15.27 -4.48
C GLY A 38 0.43 16.02 -5.82
N PRO A 39 0.84 17.30 -5.79
CA PRO A 39 0.87 18.15 -6.99
C PRO A 39 1.90 17.64 -8.02
N PRO A 40 1.58 17.66 -9.34
CA PRO A 40 2.43 17.13 -10.41
C PRO A 40 3.87 17.65 -10.41
N ASN A 41 4.05 18.93 -10.06
CA ASN A 41 5.37 19.58 -10.01
C ASN A 41 6.33 18.92 -9.00
N LEU A 42 5.80 18.26 -7.97
CA LEU A 42 6.57 17.55 -6.96
C LEU A 42 6.59 16.04 -7.22
N THR A 43 5.46 15.47 -7.63
CA THR A 43 5.32 14.02 -7.81
C THR A 43 6.09 13.50 -9.01
N VAL A 44 6.17 14.25 -10.12
CA VAL A 44 6.90 13.80 -11.32
C VAL A 44 8.41 13.67 -11.05
N PRO A 45 9.11 14.66 -10.43
CA PRO A 45 10.51 14.47 -10.09
C PRO A 45 10.77 13.29 -9.15
N ILE A 46 9.94 13.13 -8.11
CA ILE A 46 10.11 12.11 -7.08
C ILE A 46 9.76 10.72 -7.63
N TYR A 47 8.53 10.53 -8.08
CA TYR A 47 8.03 9.22 -8.51
C TYR A 47 8.43 8.86 -9.95
N GLY A 48 8.70 9.85 -10.79
CA GLY A 48 9.10 9.64 -12.19
C GLY A 48 10.61 9.46 -12.40
N TYR A 49 11.48 10.12 -11.63
CA TYR A 49 12.93 10.01 -11.80
C TYR A 49 13.65 9.38 -10.60
N ALA A 50 13.40 9.85 -9.38
CA ALA A 50 14.11 9.35 -8.20
C ALA A 50 13.69 7.93 -7.79
N MET A 51 12.37 7.66 -7.74
CA MET A 51 11.84 6.36 -7.34
C MET A 51 12.31 5.23 -8.24
N PRO A 52 12.27 5.30 -9.58
CA PRO A 52 12.76 4.21 -10.43
C PRO A 52 14.23 3.86 -10.17
N LEU A 53 15.08 4.86 -9.90
CA LEU A 53 16.48 4.63 -9.53
C LEU A 53 16.59 3.88 -8.21
N ILE A 54 15.85 4.32 -7.19
CA ILE A 54 15.82 3.67 -5.86
C ILE A 54 15.30 2.24 -5.99
N LEU A 55 14.18 2.05 -6.69
CA LEU A 55 13.59 0.72 -6.93
C LEU A 55 14.57 -0.20 -7.66
N ALA A 56 15.30 0.29 -8.66
CA ALA A 56 16.31 -0.50 -9.38
C ALA A 56 17.47 -0.91 -8.47
N VAL A 57 17.99 -0.01 -7.63
CA VAL A 57 19.05 -0.32 -6.66
C VAL A 57 18.57 -1.34 -5.63
N THR A 58 17.37 -1.15 -5.06
CA THR A 58 16.74 -2.09 -4.12
C THR A 58 16.55 -3.47 -4.76
N PHE A 59 16.09 -3.52 -6.00
CA PHE A 59 15.89 -4.76 -6.73
C PHE A 59 17.21 -5.51 -6.97
N LEU A 60 18.23 -4.82 -7.51
CA LEU A 60 19.53 -5.42 -7.82
C LEU A 60 20.27 -5.89 -6.55
N SER A 61 20.27 -5.06 -5.50
CA SER A 61 20.94 -5.40 -4.24
C SER A 61 20.29 -6.60 -3.55
N ASN A 62 18.96 -6.65 -3.46
CA ASN A 62 18.27 -7.78 -2.83
C ASN A 62 18.39 -9.08 -3.64
N ILE A 63 18.38 -9.01 -4.98
CA ILE A 63 18.67 -10.18 -5.82
C ILE A 63 20.08 -10.71 -5.55
N LEU A 64 21.08 -9.83 -5.48
CA LEU A 64 22.45 -10.24 -5.19
C LEU A 64 22.54 -10.92 -3.82
N ILE A 65 21.88 -10.39 -2.79
CA ILE A 65 21.81 -10.99 -1.46
C ILE A 65 21.23 -12.40 -1.54
N ILE A 66 20.11 -12.59 -2.25
CA ILE A 66 19.48 -13.91 -2.41
C ILE A 66 20.45 -14.88 -3.11
N ILE A 67 21.09 -14.46 -4.21
CA ILE A 67 22.04 -15.30 -4.96
C ILE A 67 23.21 -15.74 -4.07
N VAL A 68 23.79 -14.81 -3.30
CA VAL A 68 24.93 -15.10 -2.42
C VAL A 68 24.52 -16.04 -1.28
N LEU A 69 23.41 -15.76 -0.61
CA LEU A 69 22.94 -16.54 0.53
C LEU A 69 22.35 -17.90 0.15
N SER A 70 21.96 -18.09 -1.12
CA SER A 70 21.41 -19.36 -1.62
C SER A 70 22.46 -20.47 -1.79
N LYS A 71 23.75 -20.12 -1.77
CA LYS A 71 24.84 -21.10 -1.89
C LYS A 71 24.82 -22.10 -0.73
N LYS A 72 25.03 -23.38 -1.04
CA LYS A 72 24.94 -24.50 -0.06
C LYS A 72 25.80 -24.30 1.20
N HIS A 73 26.99 -23.72 1.05
CA HIS A 73 27.91 -23.48 2.18
C HIS A 73 27.48 -22.31 3.08
N MET A 74 26.59 -21.42 2.60
CA MET A 74 26.07 -20.29 3.37
C MET A 74 24.78 -20.65 4.13
N ARG A 75 24.33 -21.90 4.10
CA ARG A 75 23.08 -22.31 4.76
C ARG A 75 23.25 -22.30 6.28
N SER A 76 22.72 -21.26 6.90
CA SER A 76 22.64 -21.12 8.35
C SER A 76 21.27 -20.54 8.74
N PRO A 77 20.84 -20.68 10.01
CA PRO A 77 19.59 -20.10 10.50
C PRO A 77 19.53 -18.59 10.25
N THR A 78 20.61 -17.88 10.54
CA THR A 78 20.73 -16.44 10.33
C THR A 78 20.61 -16.07 8.84
N ASN A 79 21.31 -16.81 7.97
CA ASN A 79 21.29 -16.53 6.53
C ASN A 79 19.94 -16.86 5.89
N LEU A 80 19.17 -17.80 6.48
CA LEU A 80 17.80 -18.04 6.08
C LEU A 80 16.89 -16.85 6.38
N VAL A 81 17.02 -16.23 7.58
CA VAL A 81 16.28 -15.01 7.92
C VAL A 81 16.66 -13.85 6.99
N LEU A 82 17.96 -13.62 6.78
CA LEU A 82 18.46 -12.58 5.87
C LEU A 82 17.95 -12.76 4.44
N MET A 83 17.91 -13.99 3.94
CA MET A 83 17.36 -14.30 2.63
C MET A 83 15.84 -14.03 2.59
N SER A 84 15.09 -14.40 3.63
CA SER A 84 13.66 -14.09 3.71
C SER A 84 13.37 -12.59 3.79
N MET A 85 14.25 -11.80 4.44
CA MET A 85 14.18 -10.33 4.41
C MET A 85 14.36 -9.82 2.99
N ALA A 86 15.43 -10.24 2.30
CA ALA A 86 15.69 -9.81 0.94
C ALA A 86 14.56 -10.21 -0.04
N ILE A 87 13.94 -11.37 0.14
CA ILE A 87 12.74 -11.77 -0.63
C ILE A 87 11.58 -10.82 -0.34
N SER A 88 11.35 -10.48 0.94
CA SER A 88 10.28 -9.55 1.32
C SER A 88 10.51 -8.17 0.70
N ASP A 89 11.73 -7.65 0.77
CA ASP A 89 12.12 -6.36 0.20
C ASP A 89 12.06 -6.33 -1.34
N LEU A 90 12.23 -7.48 -2.02
CA LEU A 90 11.95 -7.56 -3.46
C LEU A 90 10.46 -7.50 -3.75
N LEU A 91 9.65 -8.22 -2.96
CA LEU A 91 8.22 -8.26 -3.17
C LEU A 91 7.60 -6.89 -2.95
N THR A 92 8.04 -6.11 -1.95
CA THR A 92 7.57 -4.72 -1.75
C THR A 92 7.76 -3.83 -2.97
N VAL A 93 8.78 -4.07 -3.78
CA VAL A 93 9.08 -3.31 -5.00
C VAL A 93 8.38 -3.88 -6.24
N ILE A 94 8.29 -5.21 -6.35
CA ILE A 94 7.72 -5.88 -7.52
C ILE A 94 6.21 -5.64 -7.64
N PHE A 95 5.46 -5.63 -6.54
CA PHE A 95 4.01 -5.40 -6.58
C PHE A 95 3.61 -4.02 -7.15
N PRO A 96 4.20 -2.89 -6.72
CA PRO A 96 3.81 -1.58 -7.22
C PRO A 96 4.47 -1.22 -8.57
N ALA A 97 5.57 -1.88 -8.95
CA ALA A 97 6.35 -1.54 -10.15
C ALA A 97 5.53 -1.50 -11.46
N PRO A 98 4.62 -2.47 -11.77
CA PRO A 98 3.80 -2.41 -12.98
C PRO A 98 2.93 -1.15 -13.05
N TRP A 99 2.34 -0.75 -11.92
CA TRP A 99 1.51 0.45 -11.85
C TRP A 99 2.33 1.73 -12.01
N TYR A 100 3.48 1.82 -11.34
CA TYR A 100 4.37 2.97 -11.48
C TYR A 100 4.90 3.10 -12.91
N PHE A 101 5.26 2.00 -13.56
CA PHE A 101 5.67 2.01 -14.97
C PHE A 101 4.52 2.45 -15.89
N TYR A 102 3.32 1.92 -15.67
CA TYR A 102 2.14 2.25 -16.48
C TYR A 102 1.74 3.73 -16.38
N ILE A 103 1.79 4.33 -15.19
CA ILE A 103 1.37 5.71 -14.97
C ILE A 103 2.49 6.69 -15.34
N TYR A 104 3.70 6.49 -14.80
CA TYR A 104 4.77 7.49 -14.91
C TYR A 104 5.64 7.32 -16.16
N THR A 105 5.84 6.10 -16.65
CA THR A 105 6.67 5.87 -17.86
C THR A 105 5.87 5.95 -19.15
N LEU A 106 4.65 5.38 -19.16
CA LEU A 106 3.77 5.44 -20.35
C LEU A 106 2.88 6.69 -20.38
N GLY A 107 2.83 7.47 -19.30
CA GLY A 107 2.07 8.73 -19.25
C GLY A 107 0.55 8.54 -19.11
N ASN A 108 0.08 7.37 -18.72
CA ASN A 108 -1.35 7.09 -18.50
C ASN A 108 -1.80 7.67 -17.16
N VAL A 109 -1.96 8.99 -17.12
CA VAL A 109 -2.35 9.74 -15.92
C VAL A 109 -3.86 9.87 -15.73
N GLU A 110 -4.64 9.23 -16.60
CA GLU A 110 -6.10 9.25 -16.53
C GLU A 110 -6.62 8.64 -15.22
N PRO A 111 -7.77 9.11 -14.71
CA PRO A 111 -8.40 8.52 -13.53
C PRO A 111 -8.73 7.05 -13.75
N ILE A 112 -8.68 6.26 -12.68
CA ILE A 112 -9.15 4.88 -12.75
C ILE A 112 -10.67 4.90 -12.95
N THR A 113 -11.14 4.24 -13.99
CA THR A 113 -12.54 4.28 -14.43
C THR A 113 -13.39 3.15 -13.86
N ASN A 114 -12.78 1.99 -13.55
CA ASN A 114 -13.48 0.77 -13.17
C ASN A 114 -13.12 0.31 -11.75
N ARG A 115 -14.08 -0.28 -11.03
CA ARG A 115 -13.93 -0.84 -9.68
C ARG A 115 -12.89 -1.93 -9.60
N GLU A 116 -12.83 -2.81 -10.62
CA GLU A 116 -11.90 -3.95 -10.64
C GLU A 116 -10.45 -3.45 -10.72
N THR A 117 -10.22 -2.46 -11.57
CA THR A 117 -8.95 -1.75 -11.68
C THR A 117 -8.61 -1.01 -10.39
N GLY A 118 -9.59 -0.40 -9.73
CA GLY A 118 -9.42 0.25 -8.42
C GLY A 118 -9.00 -0.71 -7.32
N TYR A 119 -9.66 -1.87 -7.21
CA TYR A 119 -9.28 -2.95 -6.29
C TYR A 119 -7.87 -3.46 -6.57
N ALA A 120 -7.53 -3.71 -7.84
CA ALA A 120 -6.21 -4.17 -8.23
C ALA A 120 -5.12 -3.12 -7.93
N TYR A 121 -5.42 -1.84 -8.17
CA TYR A 121 -4.54 -0.72 -7.90
C TYR A 121 -4.21 -0.63 -6.41
N GLU A 122 -5.23 -0.56 -5.55
CA GLU A 122 -5.06 -0.51 -4.10
C GLU A 122 -4.35 -1.76 -3.58
N ALA A 123 -4.75 -2.95 -4.04
CA ALA A 123 -4.16 -4.20 -3.59
C ALA A 123 -2.65 -4.27 -3.91
N MET A 124 -2.23 -3.80 -5.09
CA MET A 124 -0.84 -3.89 -5.55
C MET A 124 0.05 -2.75 -5.06
N LEU A 125 -0.49 -1.54 -4.86
CA LEU A 125 0.29 -0.38 -4.41
C LEU A 125 0.34 -0.22 -2.90
N GLU A 126 -0.75 -0.55 -2.21
CA GLU A 126 -0.86 -0.33 -0.77
C GLU A 126 -0.79 -1.66 -0.02
N ASN A 127 -1.74 -2.57 -0.27
CA ASN A 127 -1.93 -3.73 0.63
C ASN A 127 -0.81 -4.77 0.54
N MET A 128 -0.46 -5.22 -0.68
CA MET A 128 0.58 -6.22 -0.88
C MET A 128 1.95 -5.73 -0.39
N PRO A 129 2.44 -4.54 -0.78
CA PRO A 129 3.74 -4.04 -0.29
C PRO A 129 3.78 -3.90 1.23
N GLN A 130 2.69 -3.44 1.85
CA GLN A 130 2.63 -3.32 3.31
C GLN A 130 2.76 -4.67 4.04
N ILE A 131 2.19 -5.77 3.52
CA ILE A 131 2.37 -7.11 4.11
C ILE A 131 3.85 -7.51 4.14
N PHE A 132 4.53 -7.38 3.00
CA PHE A 132 5.94 -7.77 2.90
C PHE A 132 6.85 -6.83 3.68
N HIS A 133 6.52 -5.54 3.73
CA HIS A 133 7.23 -4.58 4.57
C HIS A 133 7.09 -4.93 6.06
N THR A 134 5.87 -5.20 6.54
CA THR A 134 5.64 -5.66 7.92
C THR A 134 6.38 -6.96 8.20
N ALA A 135 6.35 -7.93 7.29
CA ALA A 135 7.12 -9.16 7.43
C ALA A 135 8.63 -8.90 7.55
N SER A 136 9.18 -7.99 6.74
CA SER A 136 10.61 -7.59 6.78
C SER A 136 11.00 -6.98 8.13
N ILE A 137 10.14 -6.14 8.72
CA ILE A 137 10.35 -5.59 10.07
C ILE A 137 10.42 -6.71 11.12
N TRP A 138 9.46 -7.63 11.12
CA TRP A 138 9.43 -8.74 12.08
C TRP A 138 10.58 -9.74 11.86
N LEU A 139 11.02 -9.94 10.63
CA LEU A 139 12.22 -10.71 10.31
C LEU A 139 13.49 -10.01 10.82
N THR A 140 13.56 -8.69 10.71
CA THR A 140 14.67 -7.88 11.28
C THR A 140 14.72 -8.04 12.79
N LEU A 141 13.56 -7.96 13.46
CA LEU A 141 13.48 -8.20 14.90
C LEU A 141 13.91 -9.63 15.25
N CYS A 142 13.45 -10.63 14.49
CA CYS A 142 13.87 -12.02 14.66
C CYS A 142 15.40 -12.17 14.54
N LEU A 143 16.00 -11.53 13.53
CA LEU A 143 17.45 -11.51 13.33
C LEU A 143 18.18 -10.87 14.52
N ALA A 144 17.69 -9.73 15.01
CA ALA A 144 18.27 -9.04 16.16
C ALA A 144 18.23 -9.92 17.42
N VAL A 145 17.10 -10.58 17.68
CA VAL A 145 16.95 -11.55 18.77
C VAL A 145 17.90 -12.73 18.60
N GLN A 146 18.03 -13.29 17.39
CA GLN A 146 19.01 -14.35 17.14
C GLN A 146 20.44 -13.90 17.47
N ARG A 147 20.85 -12.72 16.98
CA ARG A 147 22.19 -12.17 17.25
C ARG A 147 22.43 -11.97 18.74
N TYR A 148 21.45 -11.45 19.47
CA TYR A 148 21.51 -11.32 20.92
C TYR A 148 21.72 -12.66 21.61
N ILE A 149 20.91 -13.68 21.28
CA ILE A 149 21.00 -15.02 21.87
C ILE A 149 22.37 -15.67 21.56
N TYR A 150 22.88 -15.53 20.33
CA TYR A 150 24.20 -16.06 19.96
C TYR A 150 25.34 -15.47 20.81
N VAL A 151 25.28 -14.18 21.15
CA VAL A 151 26.32 -13.48 21.90
C VAL A 151 26.15 -13.70 23.40
N CYS A 152 24.96 -13.45 23.95
CA CYS A 152 24.73 -13.44 25.39
C CYS A 152 24.39 -14.82 25.97
N HIS A 153 23.89 -15.75 25.15
CA HIS A 153 23.36 -17.04 25.60
C HIS A 153 23.74 -18.20 24.67
N ALA A 154 25.04 -18.41 24.45
CA ALA A 154 25.57 -19.41 23.52
C ALA A 154 25.02 -20.85 23.70
N PRO A 155 24.79 -21.38 24.93
CA PRO A 155 24.19 -22.71 25.08
C PRO A 155 22.73 -22.78 24.59
N ILE A 156 21.96 -21.71 24.81
CA ILE A 156 20.56 -21.59 24.37
C ILE A 156 20.51 -21.46 22.84
N ALA A 157 21.44 -20.73 22.24
CA ALA A 157 21.52 -20.55 20.79
C ALA A 157 21.55 -21.89 20.03
N ARG A 158 22.27 -22.90 20.55
CA ARG A 158 22.36 -24.24 19.93
C ARG A 158 21.02 -24.98 19.88
N THR A 159 20.11 -24.69 20.80
CA THR A 159 18.80 -25.38 20.89
C THR A 159 17.65 -24.56 20.33
N TRP A 160 17.73 -23.22 20.36
CA TRP A 160 16.69 -22.32 19.86
C TRP A 160 16.91 -21.89 18.41
N CYS A 161 18.14 -21.57 18.02
CA CYS A 161 18.49 -21.10 16.68
C CYS A 161 18.82 -22.28 15.75
N THR A 162 17.90 -23.24 15.63
CA THR A 162 18.03 -24.35 14.68
C THR A 162 17.33 -24.03 13.36
N MET A 163 17.71 -24.70 12.27
CA MET A 163 17.11 -24.49 10.95
C MET A 163 15.60 -24.73 10.95
N VAL A 164 15.13 -25.80 11.62
CA VAL A 164 13.71 -26.17 11.66
C VAL A 164 12.89 -25.11 12.42
N LYS A 165 13.36 -24.67 13.58
CA LYS A 165 12.69 -23.64 14.38
C LYS A 165 12.66 -22.31 13.65
N THR A 166 13.76 -21.93 13.00
CA THR A 166 13.86 -20.70 12.22
C THR A 166 12.90 -20.70 11.04
N ARG A 167 12.80 -21.80 10.28
CA ARG A 167 11.82 -21.92 9.19
C ARG A 167 10.38 -21.79 9.68
N LYS A 168 10.05 -22.39 10.84
CA LYS A 168 8.73 -22.23 11.47
C LYS A 168 8.48 -20.78 11.90
N ALA A 169 9.46 -20.13 12.52
CA ALA A 169 9.36 -18.73 12.93
C ALA A 169 9.11 -17.80 11.73
N ILE A 170 9.86 -17.98 10.63
CA ILE A 170 9.65 -17.23 9.39
C ILE A 170 8.22 -17.45 8.86
N ALA A 171 7.75 -18.70 8.80
CA ALA A 171 6.39 -18.99 8.34
C ALA A 171 5.32 -18.30 9.22
N TRP A 172 5.50 -18.32 10.54
CA TRP A 172 4.61 -17.60 11.46
C TRP A 172 4.66 -16.08 11.25
N ILE A 173 5.83 -15.50 11.02
CA ILE A 173 5.97 -14.06 10.73
C ILE A 173 5.15 -13.68 9.48
N PHE A 174 5.27 -14.45 8.40
CA PHE A 174 4.48 -14.17 7.18
C PHE A 174 2.98 -14.33 7.40
N VAL A 175 2.55 -15.37 8.13
CA VAL A 175 1.13 -15.58 8.47
C VAL A 175 0.59 -14.43 9.31
N LEU A 176 1.32 -14.01 10.36
CA LEU A 176 0.90 -12.93 11.23
C LEU A 176 0.90 -11.58 10.49
N ALA A 177 1.90 -11.32 9.65
CA ALA A 177 1.94 -10.11 8.81
C ALA A 177 0.75 -10.05 7.84
N PHE A 178 0.43 -11.19 7.19
CA PHE A 178 -0.73 -11.28 6.31
C PHE A 178 -2.05 -11.05 7.08
N LEU A 179 -2.24 -11.72 8.22
CA LEU A 179 -3.44 -11.59 9.04
C LEU A 179 -3.62 -10.15 9.56
N HIS A 180 -2.53 -9.51 9.99
CA HIS A 180 -2.55 -8.12 10.44
C HIS A 180 -3.05 -7.17 9.33
N GLN A 181 -2.56 -7.33 8.11
CA GLN A 181 -2.95 -6.46 6.98
C GLN A 181 -4.21 -6.92 6.25
N THR A 182 -4.79 -8.07 6.59
CA THR A 182 -6.00 -8.58 5.94
C THR A 182 -7.17 -7.60 6.09
N THR A 183 -7.25 -6.89 7.21
CA THR A 183 -8.27 -5.86 7.47
C THR A 183 -8.28 -4.74 6.43
N ARG A 184 -7.12 -4.41 5.85
CA ARG A 184 -6.97 -3.40 4.79
C ARG A 184 -7.49 -3.82 3.42
N PHE A 185 -7.86 -5.08 3.24
CA PHE A 185 -8.59 -5.49 2.02
C PHE A 185 -10.09 -5.15 2.09
N PHE A 186 -10.60 -4.86 3.29
CA PHE A 186 -12.03 -4.68 3.56
C PHE A 186 -12.37 -3.32 4.16
N ASP A 187 -11.39 -2.41 4.24
CA ASP A 187 -11.56 -1.05 4.77
C ASP A 187 -12.12 -0.07 3.72
N LYS A 188 -12.05 -0.42 2.43
CA LYS A 188 -12.49 0.39 1.29
C LYS A 188 -13.47 -0.36 0.39
N LYS A 189 -14.46 0.36 -0.12
CA LYS A 189 -15.42 -0.07 -1.13
C LYS A 189 -15.20 0.72 -2.42
N PHE A 190 -15.14 0.01 -3.54
CA PHE A 190 -14.93 0.59 -4.87
C PHE A 190 -16.21 0.46 -5.70
N GLU A 191 -16.71 1.60 -6.18
CA GLU A 191 -17.96 1.71 -6.91
C GLU A 191 -17.73 2.40 -8.25
N ASP A 192 -18.34 1.87 -9.31
CA ASP A 192 -18.36 2.53 -10.62
C ASP A 192 -19.36 3.68 -10.57
N MET A 193 -18.92 4.89 -10.90
CA MET A 193 -19.76 6.08 -10.90
C MET A 193 -19.49 6.92 -12.14
N THR A 194 -20.56 7.43 -12.75
CA THR A 194 -20.46 8.40 -13.84
C THR A 194 -20.73 9.79 -13.27
N ILE A 195 -19.78 10.69 -13.47
CA ILE A 195 -19.92 12.09 -13.04
C ILE A 195 -19.89 13.02 -14.24
N GLU A 196 -20.59 14.14 -14.13
CA GLU A 196 -20.50 15.23 -15.10
C GLU A 196 -19.29 16.11 -14.74
N TYR A 197 -18.31 16.21 -15.65
CA TYR A 197 -17.09 16.97 -15.40
C TYR A 197 -16.55 17.61 -16.69
N PRO A 198 -16.32 18.93 -16.74
CA PRO A 198 -16.65 19.93 -15.72
C PRO A 198 -18.15 20.00 -15.41
N ILE A 199 -18.54 20.45 -14.22
CA ILE A 199 -19.95 20.49 -13.81
C ILE A 199 -20.76 21.36 -14.79
N CYS A 200 -21.94 20.89 -15.21
CA CYS A 200 -22.81 21.53 -16.20
C CYS A 200 -22.22 21.63 -17.63
N SER A 201 -21.22 20.83 -17.98
CA SER A 201 -20.67 20.77 -19.35
C SER A 201 -21.50 19.90 -20.31
N GLY A 202 -22.35 19.01 -19.78
CA GLY A 202 -22.98 17.92 -20.53
C GLY A 202 -22.02 16.76 -20.87
N GLU A 203 -20.77 16.80 -20.39
CA GLU A 203 -19.77 15.76 -20.58
C GLU A 203 -19.71 14.83 -19.36
N PHE A 204 -19.84 13.53 -19.62
CA PHE A 204 -19.86 12.50 -18.57
C PHE A 204 -18.60 11.64 -18.65
N ILE A 205 -17.94 11.48 -17.50
CA ILE A 205 -16.77 10.61 -17.35
C ILE A 205 -17.05 9.52 -16.33
N ASN A 206 -16.52 8.33 -16.59
CA ASN A 206 -16.57 7.23 -15.63
C ASN A 206 -15.39 7.33 -14.67
N ILE A 207 -15.68 7.19 -13.39
CA ILE A 207 -14.69 7.20 -12.32
C ILE A 207 -14.93 6.02 -11.37
N CYS A 208 -13.84 5.58 -10.76
CA CYS A 208 -13.88 4.66 -9.63
C CYS A 208 -13.97 5.46 -8.34
N LYS A 209 -15.16 5.49 -7.74
CA LYS A 209 -15.39 6.08 -6.42
C LYS A 209 -14.91 5.10 -5.36
N VAL A 210 -14.04 5.57 -4.49
CA VAL A 210 -13.58 4.86 -3.30
C VAL A 210 -14.27 5.45 -2.08
N SER A 211 -14.82 4.60 -1.23
CA SER A 211 -15.43 4.99 0.04
C SER A 211 -14.95 4.09 1.16
N PHE A 212 -14.79 4.63 2.36
CA PHE A 212 -14.46 3.81 3.52
C PHE A 212 -15.65 2.92 3.90
N ALA A 213 -15.37 1.70 4.35
CA ALA A 213 -16.38 0.75 4.78
C ALA A 213 -17.09 1.21 6.06
N ASP A 214 -18.34 0.78 6.24
CA ASP A 214 -19.20 1.29 7.32
C ASP A 214 -18.60 1.03 8.71
N TRP A 215 -17.93 -0.11 8.90
CA TRP A 215 -17.25 -0.44 10.15
C TRP A 215 -16.07 0.50 10.47
N VAL A 216 -15.40 1.03 9.44
CA VAL A 216 -14.32 2.02 9.61
C VAL A 216 -14.92 3.36 10.06
N VAL A 217 -16.03 3.75 9.44
CA VAL A 217 -16.66 5.06 9.69
C VAL A 217 -17.40 5.08 11.02
N TYR A 218 -18.18 4.04 11.34
CA TYR A 218 -19.12 4.05 12.45
C TYR A 218 -18.63 3.28 13.68
N ASP A 219 -17.89 2.18 13.53
CA ASP A 219 -17.47 1.36 14.67
C ASP A 219 -16.09 1.77 15.21
N VAL A 220 -15.12 2.00 14.32
CA VAL A 220 -13.74 2.34 14.71
C VAL A 220 -13.52 3.86 14.80
N SER A 221 -14.24 4.65 14.00
CA SER A 221 -13.93 6.04 13.66
C SER A 221 -12.67 6.19 12.79
N MET A 222 -12.72 7.15 11.86
CA MET A 222 -11.61 7.41 10.94
C MET A 222 -10.31 7.80 11.64
N ASP A 223 -10.39 8.60 12.72
CA ASP A 223 -9.20 9.06 13.44
C ASP A 223 -8.41 7.88 14.01
N TRP A 224 -9.10 6.94 14.65
CA TRP A 224 -8.48 5.73 15.18
C TRP A 224 -7.95 4.83 14.07
N TYR A 225 -8.70 4.69 12.97
CA TYR A 225 -8.24 3.94 11.81
C TYR A 225 -6.90 4.49 11.28
N PHE A 226 -6.79 5.79 11.05
CA PHE A 226 -5.54 6.40 10.58
C PHE A 226 -4.40 6.26 11.61
N ILE A 227 -4.67 6.39 12.90
CA ILE A 227 -3.66 6.15 13.95
C ILE A 227 -3.16 4.71 13.93
N THR A 228 -4.03 3.73 13.71
CA THR A 228 -3.65 2.31 13.77
C THR A 228 -2.87 1.84 12.53
N PHE A 229 -3.13 2.41 11.35
CA PHE A 229 -2.61 1.89 10.10
C PHE A 229 -1.61 2.81 9.38
N TRP A 230 -1.47 4.07 9.81
CA TRP A 230 -0.69 5.09 9.10
C TRP A 230 0.31 5.86 9.99
N TRP A 231 0.62 5.37 11.19
CA TRP A 231 1.67 5.89 12.09
C TRP A 231 2.84 4.93 12.26
#